data_AF-A0A968MI26-F1
#
_entry.id   AF-A0A968MI26-F1
#
_cell.length_a   1.000
_cell.length_b   1.000
_cell.length_c   1.000
_cell.angle_alpha   90.00
_cell.angle_beta   90.00
_cell.angle_gamma   90.00
#
_symmetry.space_group_name_H-M   'P 1'
#
loop_
_entity.id
_entity.type
_entity.pdbx_description
1 polymer ?
#
loop_
_entity_poly.entity_id
_entity_poly.type
_entity_poly.pdbx_seq_one_letter_code
_entity_poly.pdbx_strand_id
1 'polypeptide(L)'
;MFLFSCTSREPVFEFTNTPPVIDGIADETWDEANAFEINELIDGELPSYFSAWFKGLYDDENLYLFIHIQDPTLKTFAEGSPDAPHNYDQGELYFDYNFTRPETYFDEQTTAFEFFRGPLLIKDTHKGSTGNLEGEVHEKDFWTQELQIPLKNLKIEKPDGHTFGFDIHVMMEIYRANELVQSPGPTRTIPHGKIPGCSEK
;
A
#
# COMPACT_ATOMS: atom_id res chain seq x y z
N MET A 1 -8.99 12.61 4.37
CA MET A 1 -7.83 11.94 3.78
C MET A 1 -6.85 11.74 4.91
N PHE A 2 -6.49 10.48 5.13
CA PHE A 2 -5.53 10.07 6.15
C PHE A 2 -4.45 9.30 5.42
N LEU A 3 -3.22 9.40 5.89
CA LEU A 3 -2.09 8.70 5.29
C LEU A 3 -1.43 7.89 6.40
N PHE A 4 -1.12 6.62 6.13
CA PHE A 4 -0.49 5.72 7.10
C PHE A 4 0.84 5.19 6.58
N SER A 5 1.73 4.69 7.45
CA SER A 5 2.97 3.98 7.07
C SER A 5 3.26 2.80 8.02
N CYS A 6 4.20 1.94 7.64
CA CYS A 6 4.65 0.79 8.42
C CYS A 6 5.41 1.21 9.70
N THR A 7 5.31 0.39 10.75
CA THR A 7 5.88 0.65 12.08
C THR A 7 7.28 0.06 12.30
N SER A 8 7.89 0.45 13.44
CA SER A 8 9.27 0.31 13.98
C SER A 8 10.14 -0.95 13.77
N ARG A 9 9.76 -1.95 12.96
CA ARG A 9 10.62 -3.08 12.60
C ARG A 9 10.76 -3.18 11.09
N GLU A 10 12.00 -3.32 10.63
CA GLU A 10 12.32 -3.61 9.23
C GLU A 10 11.61 -4.91 8.82
N PRO A 11 10.71 -4.88 7.83
CA PRO A 11 10.04 -6.09 7.37
C PRO A 11 11.04 -7.09 6.80
N VAL A 12 10.94 -8.34 7.26
CA VAL A 12 11.68 -9.48 6.70
C VAL A 12 10.66 -10.36 6.00
N PHE A 13 10.85 -10.56 4.70
CA PHE A 13 10.01 -11.44 3.90
C PHE A 13 10.65 -12.82 3.83
N GLU A 14 9.83 -13.84 4.05
CA GLU A 14 10.31 -15.22 4.11
C GLU A 14 10.26 -15.86 2.72
N PHE A 15 11.24 -16.71 2.41
CA PHE A 15 11.24 -17.50 1.18
C PHE A 15 10.15 -18.56 1.21
N THR A 16 9.45 -18.76 0.10
CA THR A 16 8.46 -19.85 -0.06
C THR A 16 8.77 -20.73 -1.26
N ASN A 17 8.52 -22.04 -1.11
CA ASN A 17 8.51 -23.00 -2.21
C ASN A 17 7.09 -23.24 -2.77
N THR A 18 6.08 -22.63 -2.16
CA THR A 18 4.67 -22.80 -2.52
C THR A 18 4.05 -21.40 -2.67
N PRO A 19 4.07 -20.84 -3.88
CA PRO A 19 3.46 -19.54 -4.16
C PRO A 19 1.99 -19.49 -3.74
N PRO A 20 1.51 -18.35 -3.22
CA PRO A 20 0.08 -18.15 -2.98
C PRO A 20 -0.69 -18.09 -4.31
N VAL A 21 -1.97 -18.46 -4.29
CA VAL A 21 -2.90 -18.22 -5.40
C VAL A 21 -3.40 -16.79 -5.27
N ILE A 22 -3.18 -15.95 -6.30
CA ILE A 22 -3.61 -14.55 -6.27
C ILE A 22 -5.12 -14.48 -6.51
N ASP A 23 -5.91 -14.52 -5.44
CA ASP A 23 -7.37 -14.42 -5.47
C ASP A 23 -7.94 -13.47 -4.39
N GLY A 24 -7.06 -12.84 -3.62
CA GLY A 24 -7.43 -11.89 -2.56
C GLY A 24 -7.79 -12.58 -1.25
N ILE A 25 -7.75 -13.92 -1.16
CA ILE A 25 -8.07 -14.71 0.03
C ILE A 25 -6.76 -15.30 0.58
N ALA A 26 -6.57 -15.25 1.90
CA ALA A 26 -5.37 -15.80 2.50
C ALA A 26 -5.33 -17.34 2.42
N ASP A 27 -4.41 -17.87 1.64
CA ASP A 27 -3.97 -19.28 1.61
C ASP A 27 -3.14 -19.70 2.83
N GLU A 28 -2.98 -21.02 3.02
CA GLU A 28 -2.16 -21.63 4.10
C GLU A 28 -0.69 -21.16 4.05
N THR A 29 -0.12 -20.86 2.87
CA THR A 29 1.26 -20.35 2.75
C THR A 29 1.47 -19.07 3.56
N TRP A 30 0.45 -18.23 3.70
CA TRP A 30 0.56 -16.99 4.46
C TRP A 30 0.73 -17.20 5.96
N ASP A 31 0.47 -18.40 6.50
CA ASP A 31 0.69 -18.72 7.92
C ASP A 31 2.18 -18.73 8.30
N GLU A 32 3.07 -18.91 7.32
CA GLU A 32 4.52 -18.87 7.51
C GLU A 32 5.09 -17.44 7.56
N ALA A 33 4.33 -16.46 7.05
CA ALA A 33 4.77 -15.07 6.95
C ALA A 33 4.45 -14.26 8.21
N ASN A 34 5.42 -13.44 8.63
CA ASN A 34 5.22 -12.45 9.68
C ASN A 34 4.23 -11.37 9.23
N ALA A 35 3.30 -10.99 10.11
CA ALA A 35 2.42 -9.85 9.91
C ALA A 35 3.05 -8.57 10.46
N PHE A 36 2.98 -7.50 9.68
CA PHE A 36 3.49 -6.17 10.01
C PHE A 36 2.34 -5.17 10.05
N GLU A 37 2.23 -4.41 11.14
CA GLU A 37 1.16 -3.43 11.32
C GLU A 37 1.42 -2.15 10.52
N ILE A 38 0.36 -1.64 9.91
CA ILE A 38 0.29 -0.33 9.25
C ILE A 38 -0.49 0.59 10.19
N ASN A 39 0.21 1.23 11.13
CA ASN A 39 -0.43 1.99 12.20
C ASN A 39 0.19 3.39 12.46
N GLU A 40 1.23 3.77 11.72
CA GLU A 40 1.81 5.11 11.84
C GLU A 40 0.90 6.13 11.16
N LEU A 41 0.41 7.11 11.90
CA LEU A 41 -0.46 8.18 11.40
C LEU A 41 0.37 9.33 10.82
N ILE A 42 0.27 9.56 9.51
CA ILE A 42 0.96 10.65 8.81
C ILE A 42 0.08 11.90 8.70
N ASP A 43 -1.22 11.76 8.44
CA ASP A 43 -2.17 12.89 8.41
C ASP A 43 -3.54 12.50 8.98
N GLY A 44 -4.16 13.44 9.71
CA GLY A 44 -5.49 13.37 10.30
C GLY A 44 -5.62 12.60 11.63
N GLU A 45 -6.61 11.70 11.78
CA GLU A 45 -6.96 10.96 12.99
C GLU A 45 -7.28 9.49 12.64
N LEU A 46 -6.74 8.53 13.42
CA LEU A 46 -6.98 7.10 13.26
C LEU A 46 -8.33 6.72 13.89
N PRO A 47 -9.32 6.21 13.12
CA PRO A 47 -10.54 5.70 13.70
C PRO A 47 -10.28 4.51 14.61
N SER A 48 -11.03 4.41 15.72
CA SER A 48 -10.91 3.26 16.63
C SER A 48 -11.31 1.92 16.00
N TYR A 49 -12.03 1.95 14.87
CA TYR A 49 -12.42 0.77 14.11
C TYR A 49 -11.42 0.38 13.03
N PHE A 50 -10.41 1.22 12.76
CA PHE A 50 -9.43 0.94 11.72
C PHE A 50 -8.29 0.09 12.26
N SER A 51 -7.92 -0.90 11.46
CA SER A 51 -6.66 -1.63 11.63
C SER A 51 -6.19 -2.13 10.27
N ALA A 52 -4.90 -2.03 10.00
CA ALA A 52 -4.32 -2.56 8.78
C ALA A 52 -3.00 -3.27 9.06
N TRP A 53 -2.73 -4.32 8.31
CA TRP A 53 -1.49 -5.08 8.37
C TRP A 53 -1.17 -5.67 7.00
N PHE A 54 0.08 -6.05 6.80
CA PHE A 54 0.51 -6.80 5.62
C PHE A 54 1.42 -7.96 5.99
N LYS A 55 1.50 -8.93 5.07
CA LYS A 55 2.45 -10.03 5.06
C LYS A 55 3.22 -10.00 3.75
N GLY A 56 4.46 -10.47 3.77
CA GLY A 56 5.30 -10.58 2.59
C GLY A 56 6.00 -11.93 2.50
N LEU A 57 6.02 -12.49 1.31
CA LEU A 57 6.74 -13.71 0.94
C LEU A 57 7.52 -13.44 -0.35
N TYR A 58 8.55 -14.23 -0.62
CA TYR A 58 9.21 -14.20 -1.92
C TYR A 58 9.58 -15.61 -2.39
N ASP A 59 9.74 -15.77 -3.70
CA ASP A 59 10.39 -16.92 -4.30
C ASP A 59 11.53 -16.47 -5.24
N ASP A 60 12.04 -17.37 -6.07
CA ASP A 60 13.13 -17.07 -7.00
C ASP A 60 12.75 -16.01 -8.06
N GLU A 61 11.46 -15.78 -8.33
CA GLU A 61 10.97 -14.96 -9.43
C GLU A 61 10.08 -13.79 -9.00
N ASN A 62 9.42 -13.87 -7.85
CA ASN A 62 8.36 -12.95 -7.44
C ASN A 62 8.46 -12.55 -5.96
N LEU A 63 8.04 -11.32 -5.70
CA LEU A 63 7.62 -10.83 -4.39
C LEU A 63 6.09 -10.94 -4.30
N TYR A 64 5.60 -11.47 -3.18
CA TYR A 64 4.18 -11.57 -2.87
C TYR A 64 3.83 -10.68 -1.69
N LEU A 65 2.71 -9.97 -1.78
CA LEU A 65 2.18 -9.16 -0.68
C LEU A 65 0.72 -9.52 -0.43
N PHE A 66 0.38 -9.69 0.84
CA PHE A 66 -1.01 -9.79 1.29
C PHE A 66 -1.29 -8.66 2.27
N ILE A 67 -2.19 -7.76 1.89
CA ILE A 67 -2.54 -6.57 2.65
C ILE A 67 -3.97 -6.75 3.12
N HIS A 68 -4.22 -6.52 4.41
CA HIS A 68 -5.53 -6.62 5.00
C HIS A 68 -5.89 -5.31 5.69
N ILE A 69 -7.05 -4.76 5.35
CA ILE A 69 -7.52 -3.47 5.85
C ILE A 69 -8.92 -3.61 6.41
N GLN A 70 -9.05 -3.38 7.70
CA GLN A 70 -10.33 -3.28 8.39
C GLN A 70 -10.85 -1.84 8.28
N ASP A 71 -11.81 -1.63 7.38
CA ASP A 71 -12.55 -0.37 7.26
C ASP A 71 -14.03 -0.66 6.91
N PRO A 72 -14.97 -0.35 7.82
CA PRO A 72 -16.40 -0.51 7.57
C PRO A 72 -17.01 0.62 6.73
N THR A 73 -16.31 1.73 6.51
CA THR A 73 -16.81 2.88 5.75
C THR A 73 -16.17 2.93 4.38
N LEU A 74 -16.99 2.90 3.32
CA LEU A 74 -16.47 2.63 1.98
C LEU A 74 -16.73 3.80 1.04
N LYS A 75 -15.66 4.27 0.41
CA LYS A 75 -15.72 5.13 -0.77
C LYS A 75 -14.84 4.55 -1.87
N THR A 76 -15.46 3.77 -2.74
CA THR A 76 -14.80 3.16 -3.90
C THR A 76 -14.61 4.18 -5.02
N PHE A 77 -13.45 4.14 -5.66
CA PHE A 77 -13.18 4.94 -6.85
C PHE A 77 -14.12 4.50 -7.98
N ALA A 78 -14.86 5.46 -8.54
CA ALA A 78 -15.65 5.23 -9.75
C ALA A 78 -14.85 5.68 -10.97
N GLU A 79 -14.71 4.79 -11.97
CA GLU A 79 -14.09 5.15 -13.24
C GLU A 79 -14.82 6.35 -13.88
N GLY A 80 -14.07 7.40 -14.22
CA GLY A 80 -14.63 8.67 -14.71
C GLY A 80 -15.02 9.67 -13.61
N SER A 81 -14.67 9.41 -12.34
CA SER A 81 -14.83 10.39 -11.27
C SER A 81 -14.07 11.70 -11.56
N PRO A 82 -14.66 12.88 -11.27
CA PRO A 82 -13.97 14.16 -11.34
C PRO A 82 -12.97 14.38 -10.19
N ASP A 83 -13.06 13.57 -9.13
CA ASP A 83 -12.21 13.68 -7.94
C ASP A 83 -10.91 12.91 -8.13
N ALA A 84 -9.82 13.40 -7.54
CA ALA A 84 -8.53 12.73 -7.60
C ALA A 84 -8.56 11.37 -6.86
N PRO A 85 -7.80 10.36 -7.30
CA PRO A 85 -7.87 9.00 -6.76
C PRO A 85 -7.61 8.89 -5.24
N HIS A 86 -6.79 9.78 -4.69
CA HIS A 86 -6.53 9.87 -3.24
C HIS A 86 -7.74 10.31 -2.38
N ASN A 87 -8.88 10.65 -2.99
CA ASN A 87 -10.17 10.90 -2.31
C ASN A 87 -11.06 9.64 -2.26
N TYR A 88 -10.45 8.46 -2.30
CA TYR A 88 -11.11 7.17 -2.26
C TYR A 88 -10.29 6.22 -1.41
N ASP A 89 -10.89 5.12 -0.98
CA ASP A 89 -10.17 4.11 -0.22
C ASP A 89 -9.20 3.40 -1.16
N GLN A 90 -7.92 3.67 -0.93
CA GLN A 90 -6.81 3.20 -1.74
C GLN A 90 -5.62 2.86 -0.85
N GLY A 91 -4.67 2.12 -1.40
CA GLY A 91 -3.34 2.08 -0.83
C GLY A 91 -2.28 2.34 -1.89
N GLU A 92 -1.09 2.68 -1.41
CA GLU A 92 0.07 2.96 -2.22
C GLU A 92 1.25 2.14 -1.70
N LEU A 93 1.97 1.48 -2.59
CA LEU A 93 3.21 0.78 -2.27
C LEU A 93 4.36 1.56 -2.84
N TYR A 94 5.42 1.75 -2.05
CA TYR A 94 6.61 2.45 -2.44
C TYR A 94 7.81 1.51 -2.37
N PHE A 95 8.65 1.54 -3.40
CA PHE A 95 9.85 0.74 -3.50
C PHE A 95 11.06 1.61 -3.84
N ASP A 96 12.18 1.37 -3.16
CA ASP A 96 13.52 1.85 -3.48
C ASP A 96 14.41 0.63 -3.68
N TYR A 97 14.60 0.25 -4.95
CA TYR A 97 15.09 -1.08 -5.34
C TYR A 97 16.42 -1.47 -4.70
N ASN A 98 17.29 -0.49 -4.45
CA ASN A 98 18.65 -0.70 -3.93
C ASN A 98 18.90 0.01 -2.61
N PHE A 99 17.82 0.39 -1.90
CA PHE A 99 17.89 1.05 -0.59
C PHE A 99 18.81 2.29 -0.57
N THR A 100 18.73 3.08 -1.64
CA THR A 100 19.55 4.28 -1.82
C THR A 100 19.09 5.46 -0.97
N ARG A 101 17.87 5.39 -0.42
CA ARG A 101 17.22 6.40 0.42
C ARG A 101 17.24 7.79 -0.22
N PRO A 102 16.75 7.94 -1.47
CA PRO A 102 16.81 9.22 -2.15
C PRO A 102 15.92 10.25 -1.43
N GLU A 103 16.27 11.54 -1.56
CA GLU A 103 15.45 12.62 -0.99
C GLU A 103 14.10 12.80 -1.67
N THR A 104 13.91 12.18 -2.84
CA THR A 104 12.68 12.23 -3.63
C THR A 104 12.33 10.84 -4.14
N TYR A 105 11.06 10.45 -4.03
CA TYR A 105 10.51 9.33 -4.76
C TYR A 105 10.37 9.66 -6.26
N PHE A 106 10.23 8.63 -7.09
CA PHE A 106 9.94 8.69 -8.53
C PHE A 106 11.13 9.06 -9.43
N ASP A 107 12.31 8.55 -9.10
CA ASP A 107 13.50 8.56 -9.94
C ASP A 107 13.75 7.18 -10.60
N GLU A 108 14.92 6.98 -11.23
CA GLU A 108 15.24 5.70 -11.88
C GLU A 108 15.43 4.52 -10.90
N GLN A 109 15.49 4.79 -9.60
CA GLN A 109 15.76 3.81 -8.54
C GLN A 109 14.56 3.52 -7.65
N THR A 110 13.45 4.25 -7.86
CA THR A 110 12.24 4.14 -7.05
C THR A 110 11.01 3.93 -7.93
N THR A 111 9.98 3.30 -7.37
CA THR A 111 8.65 3.22 -7.99
C THR A 111 7.58 3.28 -6.92
N ALA A 112 6.35 3.59 -7.35
CA ALA A 112 5.18 3.35 -6.52
C ALA A 112 4.04 2.72 -7.31
N PHE A 113 3.16 2.04 -6.58
CA PHE A 113 1.96 1.38 -7.09
C PHE A 113 0.76 1.88 -6.33
N GLU A 114 -0.30 2.29 -7.04
CA GLU A 114 -1.60 2.55 -6.43
C GLU A 114 -2.50 1.34 -6.61
N PHE A 115 -3.20 0.94 -5.55
CA PHE A 115 -4.24 -0.08 -5.58
C PHE A 115 -5.52 0.48 -4.94
N PHE A 116 -6.67 0.14 -5.52
CA PHE A 116 -7.97 0.60 -5.06
C PHE A 116 -8.81 -0.58 -4.61
N ARG A 117 -9.68 -0.33 -3.64
CA ARG A 117 -10.75 -1.26 -3.29
C ARG A 117 -11.76 -1.37 -4.43
N GLY A 118 -11.81 -2.51 -5.14
CA GLY A 118 -12.75 -2.80 -6.23
C GLY A 118 -12.15 -3.64 -7.37
N PRO A 119 -12.92 -3.97 -8.43
CA PRO A 119 -12.42 -4.75 -9.56
C PRO A 119 -11.39 -3.95 -10.35
N LEU A 120 -10.12 -4.20 -10.06
CA LEU A 120 -8.93 -3.87 -10.84
C LEU A 120 -8.76 -2.41 -11.26
N LEU A 121 -7.97 -1.68 -10.45
CA LEU A 121 -7.13 -0.59 -10.96
C LEU A 121 -5.79 -0.60 -10.22
N ILE A 122 -4.94 -1.61 -10.40
CA ILE A 122 -3.51 -1.33 -10.17
C ILE A 122 -3.11 -0.32 -11.24
N LYS A 123 -2.93 0.94 -10.85
CA LYS A 123 -2.47 1.99 -11.76
C LYS A 123 -0.99 2.23 -11.47
N ASP A 124 -0.16 2.00 -12.48
CA ASP A 124 1.20 2.53 -12.50
C ASP A 124 1.11 4.05 -12.49
N THR A 125 1.31 4.67 -11.33
CA THR A 125 1.19 6.13 -11.24
C THR A 125 2.49 6.85 -11.54
N HIS A 126 3.65 6.20 -11.39
CA HIS A 126 4.91 6.90 -11.53
C HIS A 126 6.03 6.08 -12.21
N LYS A 127 6.21 6.33 -13.52
CA LYS A 127 7.40 6.00 -14.34
C LYS A 127 8.07 4.64 -14.07
N GLY A 128 7.35 3.59 -14.36
CA GLY A 128 7.87 2.28 -14.72
C GLY A 128 6.72 1.52 -15.33
N SER A 129 6.84 1.00 -16.56
CA SER A 129 5.89 0.00 -17.02
C SER A 129 6.19 -1.24 -16.19
N THR A 130 5.34 -1.56 -15.24
CA THR A 130 5.62 -2.65 -14.29
C THR A 130 5.24 -4.01 -14.87
N GLY A 131 4.96 -4.08 -16.17
CA GLY A 131 4.60 -5.33 -16.83
C GLY A 131 3.37 -5.97 -16.17
N ASN A 132 3.34 -7.31 -16.18
CA ASN A 132 2.22 -8.09 -15.64
C ASN A 132 2.34 -8.18 -14.12
N LEU A 133 1.66 -7.28 -13.41
CA LEU A 133 1.31 -7.48 -12.01
C LEU A 133 -0.03 -8.18 -11.94
N GLU A 134 -0.14 -9.18 -11.07
CA GLU A 134 -1.40 -9.85 -10.77
C GLU A 134 -1.85 -9.40 -9.37
N GLY A 135 -3.13 -9.07 -9.23
CA GLY A 135 -3.68 -8.70 -7.95
C GLY A 135 -5.20 -8.78 -7.90
N GLU A 136 -5.71 -9.12 -6.73
CA GLU A 136 -7.13 -9.36 -6.49
C GLU A 136 -7.57 -8.73 -5.16
N VAL A 137 -8.84 -8.31 -5.12
CA VAL A 137 -9.47 -7.69 -3.96
C VAL A 137 -10.64 -8.55 -3.49
N HIS A 138 -10.64 -8.93 -2.21
CA HIS A 138 -11.78 -9.58 -1.58
C HIS A 138 -12.47 -8.60 -0.62
N GLU A 139 -13.80 -8.52 -0.68
CA GLU A 139 -14.59 -7.61 0.16
C GLU A 139 -15.64 -8.37 0.98
N LYS A 140 -15.64 -8.12 2.30
CA LYS A 140 -16.74 -8.52 3.20
C LYS A 140 -16.94 -7.48 4.31
N ASP A 141 -16.33 -7.71 5.47
CA ASP A 141 -16.30 -6.81 6.63
C ASP A 141 -14.98 -6.02 6.70
N PHE A 142 -14.00 -6.49 5.94
CA PHE A 142 -12.70 -5.90 5.66
C PHE A 142 -12.51 -5.94 4.15
N TRP A 143 -11.38 -5.44 3.68
CA TRP A 143 -10.92 -5.72 2.34
C TRP A 143 -9.45 -6.12 2.34
N THR A 144 -9.10 -6.96 1.39
CA THR A 144 -7.73 -7.43 1.19
C THR A 144 -7.24 -7.06 -0.19
N GLN A 145 -5.94 -6.93 -0.31
CA GLN A 145 -5.24 -6.84 -1.58
C GLN A 145 -4.14 -7.87 -1.56
N GLU A 146 -4.21 -8.83 -2.49
CA GLU A 146 -3.14 -9.79 -2.72
C GLU A 146 -2.42 -9.45 -4.02
N LEU A 147 -1.10 -9.53 -4.03
CA LEU A 147 -0.27 -9.09 -5.15
C LEU A 147 0.85 -10.09 -5.44
N GLN A 148 1.10 -10.29 -6.72
CA GLN A 148 2.32 -10.88 -7.25
C GLN A 148 3.08 -9.86 -8.06
N ILE A 149 4.33 -9.59 -7.65
CA ILE A 149 5.23 -8.63 -8.27
C ILE A 149 6.48 -9.38 -8.74
N PRO A 150 6.68 -9.57 -10.06
CA PRO A 150 7.93 -10.13 -10.57
C PRO A 150 9.15 -9.33 -10.08
N LEU A 151 10.13 -10.01 -9.47
CA LEU A 151 11.34 -9.38 -8.90
C LEU A 151 12.13 -8.58 -9.94
N LYS A 152 12.10 -9.02 -11.20
CA LYS A 152 12.67 -8.28 -12.35
C LYS A 152 12.10 -6.87 -12.52
N ASN A 153 10.83 -6.67 -12.16
CA ASN A 153 10.18 -5.36 -12.21
C ASN A 153 10.70 -4.44 -11.11
N LEU A 154 11.15 -5.04 -10.00
CA LEU A 154 11.83 -4.36 -8.90
C LEU A 154 13.36 -4.29 -9.08
N LYS A 155 13.87 -4.74 -10.23
CA LYS A 155 15.32 -4.82 -10.52
C LYS A 155 16.11 -5.66 -9.49
N ILE A 156 15.43 -6.61 -8.84
CA ILE A 156 16.04 -7.54 -7.89
C ILE A 156 16.41 -8.82 -8.65
N GLU A 157 17.71 -9.09 -8.81
CA GLU A 157 18.21 -10.30 -9.50
C GLU A 157 18.53 -11.46 -8.54
N LYS A 158 18.82 -11.14 -7.28
CA LYS A 158 19.19 -12.11 -6.24
C LYS A 158 18.43 -11.76 -4.97
N PRO A 159 17.27 -12.35 -4.70
CA PRO A 159 16.42 -11.94 -3.59
C PRO A 159 17.00 -12.30 -2.23
N ASP A 160 17.73 -13.41 -2.12
CA ASP A 160 18.33 -13.86 -0.86
C ASP A 160 19.30 -12.84 -0.28
N GLY A 161 18.95 -12.30 0.89
CA GLY A 161 19.75 -11.30 1.60
C GLY A 161 19.75 -9.92 0.93
N HIS A 162 18.93 -9.69 -0.11
CA HIS A 162 18.77 -8.38 -0.70
C HIS A 162 18.02 -7.44 0.24
N THR A 163 18.40 -6.15 0.22
CA THR A 163 17.72 -5.11 0.99
C THR A 163 17.25 -4.03 0.03
N PHE A 164 15.98 -3.65 0.15
CA PHE A 164 15.35 -2.59 -0.61
C PHE A 164 14.54 -1.71 0.36
N GLY A 165 14.27 -0.47 -0.04
CA GLY A 165 13.34 0.37 0.69
C GLY A 165 11.92 -0.02 0.33
N PHE A 166 11.07 -0.15 1.34
CA PHE A 166 9.66 -0.50 1.20
C PHE A 166 8.83 0.38 2.13
N ASP A 167 7.74 0.92 1.63
CA ASP A 167 6.73 1.59 2.45
C ASP A 167 5.34 1.29 1.87
N ILE A 168 4.34 1.29 2.74
CA ILE A 168 2.94 1.09 2.37
C ILE A 168 2.11 2.17 3.00
N HIS A 169 1.40 2.92 2.16
CA HIS A 169 0.43 3.89 2.59
C HIS A 169 -0.98 3.36 2.38
N VAL A 170 -1.84 3.60 3.37
CA VAL A 170 -3.27 3.36 3.24
C VAL A 170 -3.94 4.72 3.34
N MET A 171 -4.78 5.03 2.37
CA MET A 171 -5.62 6.22 2.38
C MET A 171 -7.05 5.78 2.52
N MET A 172 -7.72 6.37 3.50
CA MET A 172 -9.15 6.17 3.69
C MET A 172 -9.85 7.51 3.62
N GLU A 173 -11.01 7.52 2.98
CA GLU A 173 -11.95 8.60 3.17
C GLU A 173 -12.94 8.21 4.26
N ILE A 174 -12.64 8.63 5.49
CA ILE A 174 -13.70 8.75 6.49
C ILE A 174 -14.69 9.78 5.94
N TYR A 175 -15.84 9.30 5.48
CA TYR A 175 -17.02 10.13 5.26
C TYR A 175 -17.08 11.13 6.41
N ARG A 176 -17.07 12.43 6.13
CA ARG A 176 -17.33 13.44 7.16
C ARG A 176 -18.66 13.07 7.82
N ALA A 177 -18.61 12.40 8.97
CA ALA A 177 -19.78 12.07 9.78
C ALA A 177 -20.49 13.33 10.32
N ASN A 178 -20.07 14.53 9.88
CA ASN A 178 -20.64 15.83 10.21
C ASN A 178 -21.25 16.59 9.03
N GLU A 179 -21.40 16.03 7.84
CA GLU A 179 -22.23 16.66 6.79
C GLU A 179 -23.73 16.37 6.95
N LEU A 180 -24.23 16.69 8.15
CA LEU A 180 -25.58 17.23 8.36
C LEU A 180 -25.56 18.59 9.06
N VAL A 181 -24.45 19.34 8.99
CA VAL A 181 -24.46 20.78 9.29
C VAL A 181 -23.69 21.54 8.21
N GLN A 182 -24.45 22.18 7.31
CA GLN A 182 -23.94 23.11 6.32
C GLN A 182 -23.13 24.25 6.97
N SER A 183 -21.95 24.53 6.45
CA SER A 183 -21.34 25.88 6.45
C SER A 183 -20.13 25.92 5.49
N PRO A 184 -20.04 26.90 4.57
CA PRO A 184 -18.92 27.00 3.65
C PRO A 184 -17.72 27.66 4.36
N GLY A 185 -16.58 26.96 4.41
CA GLY A 185 -15.31 27.44 4.96
C GLY A 185 -14.15 27.20 3.99
N PRO A 186 -13.11 28.06 3.99
CA PRO A 186 -12.35 28.42 2.80
C PRO A 186 -11.33 27.36 2.36
N THR A 187 -11.08 27.35 1.05
CA THR A 187 -10.07 26.57 0.35
C THR A 187 -8.69 26.77 0.98
N ARG A 188 -8.08 25.70 1.49
CA ARG A 188 -6.72 25.70 2.04
C ARG A 188 -5.83 24.88 1.12
N THR A 189 -4.85 25.53 0.51
CA THR A 189 -3.76 24.90 -0.24
C THR A 189 -2.83 24.16 0.73
N ILE A 190 -2.58 22.88 0.46
CA ILE A 190 -1.61 22.05 1.18
C ILE A 190 -0.22 22.35 0.59
N PRO A 191 0.76 22.83 1.38
CA PRO A 191 2.13 22.94 0.90
C PRO A 191 2.78 21.55 0.91
N HIS A 192 3.44 21.19 -0.20
CA HIS A 192 4.30 20.02 -0.29
C HIS A 192 5.46 20.18 0.71
N GLY A 193 5.33 19.54 1.88
CA GLY A 193 6.30 19.53 2.96
C GLY A 193 6.98 18.17 3.06
N LYS A 194 8.30 18.19 3.33
CA LYS A 194 9.18 17.03 3.50
C LYS A 194 8.57 15.96 4.42
N ILE A 195 8.60 14.71 3.95
CA ILE A 195 8.33 13.52 4.76
C ILE A 195 9.52 13.33 5.73
N PRO A 196 9.29 13.19 7.04
CA PRO A 196 10.34 12.81 7.97
C PRO A 196 10.80 11.39 7.61
N GLY A 197 12.07 11.24 7.21
CA GLY A 197 12.66 9.92 7.08
C GLY A 197 12.56 9.18 8.41
N CYS A 198 12.25 7.89 8.36
CA CYS A 198 12.40 6.98 9.48
C CYS A 198 13.78 7.18 10.08
N SER A 199 13.83 7.86 11.22
CA SER A 199 15.05 8.06 12.00
C SER A 199 14.83 7.45 13.37
N GLU A 200 15.78 6.58 13.68
CA GLU A 200 15.99 5.82 14.90
C GLU A 200 15.52 6.53 16.18
N LYS A 201 14.73 5.80 16.99
CA LYS A 201 14.90 5.75 18.45
C LYS A 201 14.63 4.35 18.98
#